data_AF-A0A3M2AG03-F1
#
_entry.id   AF-A0A3M2AG03-F1
#
_cell.length_a   1.000
_cell.length_b   1.000
_cell.length_c   1.000
_cell.angle_alpha   90.00
_cell.angle_beta   90.00
_cell.angle_gamma   90.00
#
_symmetry.space_group_name_H-M   'P 1'
#
loop_
_entity.id
_entity.type
_entity.pdbx_description
1 polymer ?
#
loop_
_entity_poly.entity_id
_entity_poly.type
_entity_poly.pdbx_seq_one_letter_code
_entity_poly.pdbx_strand_id
1 'polypeptide(L)'
;MAERRSHRDLRWWIAGAVVFLATFAGMVLVGGVAPDAATAGLSVAAASLVHLVARLFSVAEALARSEAEAVAMAGTGLARSTYRELLEEKRRVLAAIKELDFDHAMGKLSDADHRSIRARYERRAAEVLRALDEPASLHPWARALAETGRIPGEPEGGTAATEPSTPLRACPSCNGANDADARFCKHCGEKLAT
;
A
#
# COMPACT_ATOMS: atom_id res chain seq x y z
N MET A 1 -14.94 3.08 0.88
CA MET A 1 -14.66 4.26 1.74
C MET A 1 -15.16 5.60 1.13
N ALA A 2 -15.43 5.67 -0.18
CA ALA A 2 -16.01 6.87 -0.83
C ALA A 2 -17.46 7.19 -0.36
N GLU A 3 -18.29 6.17 -0.12
CA GLU A 3 -19.70 6.33 0.32
C GLU A 3 -19.86 7.15 1.62
N ARG A 4 -18.97 6.95 2.61
CA ARG A 4 -19.04 7.65 3.90
C ARG A 4 -18.63 9.13 3.83
N ARG A 5 -17.92 9.55 2.78
CA ARG A 5 -17.40 10.92 2.65
C ARG A 5 -18.43 11.85 1.99
N SER A 6 -19.18 11.35 1.01
CA SER A 6 -20.33 12.04 0.38
C SER A 6 -21.38 12.48 1.41
N HIS A 7 -21.74 11.59 2.35
CA HIS A 7 -22.68 11.92 3.43
C HIS A 7 -22.14 12.98 4.39
N ARG A 8 -20.83 13.11 4.53
CA ARG A 8 -20.21 14.08 5.43
C ARG A 8 -20.27 15.47 4.82
N ASP A 9 -19.91 15.60 3.54
CA ASP A 9 -19.94 16.88 2.83
C ASP A 9 -21.40 17.37 2.69
N LEU A 10 -22.34 16.48 2.36
CA LEU A 10 -23.78 16.81 2.31
C LEU A 10 -24.31 17.33 3.66
N ARG A 11 -23.84 16.80 4.80
CA ARG A 11 -24.25 17.26 6.13
C ARG A 11 -23.71 18.63 6.49
N TRP A 12 -22.49 18.99 6.06
CA TRP A 12 -21.96 20.34 6.26
C TRP A 12 -22.70 21.39 5.42
N TRP A 13 -23.10 21.04 4.20
CA TRP A 13 -23.92 21.91 3.35
C TRP A 13 -25.35 22.10 3.88
N ILE A 14 -26.00 21.02 4.35
CA ILE A 14 -27.31 21.10 5.00
C ILE A 14 -27.21 21.94 6.29
N ALA A 15 -26.17 21.73 7.10
CA ALA A 15 -25.95 22.52 8.31
C ALA A 15 -25.76 24.02 7.99
N GLY A 16 -24.97 24.36 6.97
CA GLY A 16 -24.79 25.75 6.54
C GLY A 16 -26.08 26.40 6.04
N ALA A 17 -26.87 25.68 5.24
CA ALA A 17 -28.16 26.17 4.75
C ALA A 17 -29.18 26.37 5.88
N VAL A 18 -29.24 25.45 6.84
CA VAL A 18 -30.11 25.54 8.03
C VAL A 18 -29.70 26.71 8.92
N VAL A 19 -28.40 26.91 9.15
CA VAL A 19 -27.90 28.05 9.92
C VAL A 19 -28.26 29.37 9.23
N PHE A 20 -28.05 29.48 7.92
CA PHE A 20 -28.42 30.68 7.15
C PHE A 20 -29.93 30.99 7.24
N LEU A 21 -30.78 29.97 7.01
CA LEU A 21 -32.24 30.09 7.14
C LEU A 21 -32.66 30.49 8.56
N ALA A 22 -32.02 29.91 9.59
CA ALA A 22 -32.28 30.22 10.98
C ALA A 22 -31.84 31.64 11.35
N THR A 23 -30.68 32.11 10.90
CA THR A 23 -30.23 33.50 11.12
C THR A 23 -31.11 34.51 10.38
N PHE A 24 -31.53 34.21 9.16
CA PHE A 24 -32.42 35.06 8.38
C PHE A 24 -33.82 35.14 9.03
N ALA A 25 -34.38 33.99 9.41
CA ALA A 25 -35.65 33.93 10.14
C ALA A 25 -35.57 34.63 11.51
N GLY A 26 -34.46 34.47 12.24
CA GLY A 26 -34.23 35.13 13.52
C GLY A 26 -34.14 36.66 13.38
N MET A 27 -33.48 37.16 12.33
CA MET A 27 -33.39 38.60 12.04
C MET A 27 -34.77 39.21 11.75
N VAL A 28 -35.63 38.49 11.02
CA VAL A 28 -37.00 38.92 10.67
C VAL A 28 -37.94 38.83 11.87
N LEU A 29 -37.89 37.75 12.64
CA LEU A 29 -38.83 37.47 13.73
C LEU A 29 -38.49 38.22 15.04
N VAL A 30 -37.20 38.41 15.35
CA VAL A 30 -36.76 39.05 16.61
C VAL A 30 -36.45 40.53 16.43
N GLY A 31 -36.00 40.95 15.24
CA GLY A 31 -35.57 42.33 14.97
C GLY A 31 -36.70 43.32 14.67
N GLY A 32 -37.94 42.85 14.43
CA GLY A 32 -39.08 43.70 14.06
C GLY A 32 -38.89 44.46 12.72
N VAL A 33 -37.87 44.08 11.95
CA VAL A 33 -37.59 44.64 10.63
C VAL A 33 -38.59 44.00 9.66
N ALA A 34 -39.48 44.80 9.08
CA ALA A 34 -40.22 44.38 7.89
C ALA A 34 -39.30 44.57 6.70
N PRO A 35 -38.60 43.53 6.20
CA PRO A 35 -37.84 43.68 4.98
C PRO A 35 -38.83 44.09 3.89
N ASP A 36 -38.53 45.19 3.22
CA ASP A 36 -39.21 45.49 1.98
C ASP A 36 -38.99 44.33 1.00
N ALA A 37 -39.92 44.12 0.08
CA ALA A 37 -39.85 42.99 -0.84
C ALA A 37 -38.53 42.92 -1.62
N ALA A 38 -37.84 44.06 -1.81
CA ALA A 38 -36.56 44.13 -2.48
C ALA A 38 -35.41 43.50 -1.67
N THR A 39 -35.30 43.75 -0.36
CA THR A 39 -34.22 43.18 0.47
C THR A 39 -34.36 41.67 0.65
N ALA A 40 -35.58 41.17 0.81
CA ALA A 40 -35.85 39.73 0.87
C ALA A 40 -35.56 39.04 -0.48
N GLY A 41 -35.88 39.69 -1.61
CA GLY A 41 -35.52 39.17 -2.93
C GLY A 41 -34.01 39.07 -3.15
N LEU A 42 -33.27 40.11 -2.72
CA LEU A 42 -31.81 40.17 -2.87
C LEU A 42 -31.09 39.11 -2.03
N SER A 43 -31.55 38.85 -0.80
CA SER A 43 -30.94 37.84 0.08
C SER A 43 -31.12 36.42 -0.46
N VAL A 44 -32.31 36.09 -0.99
CA VAL A 44 -32.59 34.81 -1.64
C VAL A 44 -31.77 34.64 -2.92
N ALA A 45 -31.68 35.69 -3.74
CA ALA A 45 -30.87 35.68 -4.95
C ALA A 45 -29.38 35.47 -4.64
N ALA A 46 -28.85 36.16 -3.62
CA ALA A 46 -27.46 36.01 -3.18
C ALA A 46 -27.18 34.59 -2.63
N ALA A 47 -28.08 34.04 -1.81
CA ALA A 47 -27.94 32.68 -1.29
C ALA A 47 -27.99 31.63 -2.41
N SER A 48 -28.90 31.79 -3.37
CA SER A 48 -29.00 30.94 -4.56
C SER A 48 -27.72 30.99 -5.39
N LEU A 49 -27.16 32.18 -5.61
CA LEU A 49 -25.91 32.36 -6.33
C LEU A 49 -24.74 31.68 -5.62
N VAL A 50 -24.59 31.87 -4.30
CA VAL A 50 -23.55 31.21 -3.51
C VAL A 50 -23.69 29.68 -3.59
N HIS A 51 -24.92 29.17 -3.55
CA HIS A 51 -25.18 27.74 -3.70
C HIS A 51 -24.76 27.23 -5.09
N LEU A 52 -25.09 27.95 -6.16
CA LEU A 52 -24.69 27.63 -7.53
C LEU A 52 -23.15 27.59 -7.68
N VAL A 53 -22.47 28.60 -7.14
CA VAL A 53 -21.00 28.68 -7.16
C VAL A 53 -20.37 27.52 -6.39
N ALA A 54 -20.90 27.20 -5.21
CA ALA A 54 -20.45 26.05 -4.42
C ALA A 54 -20.64 24.71 -5.17
N ARG A 55 -21.78 24.54 -5.85
CA ARG A 55 -22.04 23.34 -6.67
C ARG A 55 -21.04 23.24 -7.82
N LEU A 56 -20.80 24.34 -8.53
CA LEU A 56 -19.79 24.40 -9.58
C LEU A 56 -18.39 24.04 -9.06
N PHE A 57 -17.99 24.62 -7.92
CA PHE A 57 -16.69 24.37 -7.31
C PHE A 57 -16.54 22.91 -6.86
N SER A 58 -17.59 22.31 -6.30
CA SER A 58 -17.57 20.90 -5.90
C SER A 58 -17.39 19.94 -7.09
N VAL A 59 -17.98 20.27 -8.24
CA VAL A 59 -17.79 19.52 -9.49
C VAL A 59 -16.38 19.70 -10.02
N ALA A 60 -15.86 20.93 -10.02
CA ALA A 60 -14.48 21.22 -10.42
C ALA A 60 -13.46 20.46 -9.54
N GLU A 61 -13.67 20.43 -8.23
CA GLU A 61 -12.82 19.69 -7.29
C GLU A 61 -12.96 18.17 -7.46
N ALA A 62 -14.15 17.67 -7.78
CA ALA A 62 -14.35 16.25 -8.08
C ALA A 62 -13.63 15.84 -9.39
N LEU A 63 -13.71 16.66 -10.43
CA LEU A 63 -13.00 16.44 -11.69
C LEU A 63 -11.49 16.50 -11.48
N ALA A 64 -10.98 17.52 -10.78
CA ALA A 64 -9.55 17.65 -10.49
C ALA A 64 -9.01 16.47 -9.65
N ARG A 65 -9.79 15.97 -8.69
CA ARG A 65 -9.44 14.74 -7.95
C ARG A 65 -9.42 13.51 -8.86
N SER A 66 -10.37 13.38 -9.78
CA SER A 66 -10.41 12.23 -10.70
C SER A 66 -9.20 12.19 -11.63
N GLU A 67 -8.71 13.35 -12.08
CA GLU A 67 -7.49 13.46 -12.87
C GLU A 67 -6.27 13.07 -12.04
N ALA A 68 -6.17 13.58 -10.80
CA ALA A 68 -5.08 13.22 -9.89
C ALA A 68 -5.05 11.72 -9.56
N GLU A 69 -6.21 11.09 -9.35
CA GLU A 69 -6.33 9.65 -9.14
C GLU A 69 -5.94 8.85 -10.39
N ALA A 70 -6.34 9.29 -11.59
CA ALA A 70 -5.95 8.66 -12.86
C ALA A 70 -4.43 8.73 -13.10
N VAL A 71 -3.82 9.89 -12.84
CA VAL A 71 -2.36 10.08 -12.93
C VAL A 71 -1.62 9.21 -11.91
N ALA A 72 -2.11 9.13 -10.67
CA ALA A 72 -1.54 8.26 -9.65
C ALA A 72 -1.62 6.78 -10.05
N MET A 73 -2.78 6.33 -10.54
CA MET A 73 -2.96 4.96 -11.06
C MET A 73 -2.03 4.66 -12.25
N ALA A 74 -1.92 5.59 -13.21
CA ALA A 74 -0.98 5.45 -14.33
C ALA A 74 0.47 5.37 -13.84
N GLY A 75 0.86 6.21 -12.86
CA GLY A 75 2.17 6.18 -12.22
C GLY A 75 2.46 4.84 -11.55
N THR A 76 1.50 4.25 -10.84
CA THR A 76 1.66 2.90 -10.26
C THR A 76 1.76 1.81 -11.32
N GLY A 77 1.05 1.95 -12.45
CA GLY A 77 1.13 1.05 -13.60
C GLY A 77 2.52 1.05 -14.24
N LEU A 78 3.08 2.24 -14.48
CA LEU A 78 4.44 2.41 -15.02
C LEU A 78 5.50 1.87 -14.05
N ALA A 79 5.39 2.15 -12.76
CA ALA A 79 6.30 1.58 -11.76
C ALA A 79 6.24 0.04 -11.76
N ARG A 80 5.04 -0.53 -11.93
CA ARG A 80 4.85 -2.00 -12.01
C ARG A 80 5.47 -2.58 -13.29
N SER A 81 5.36 -1.92 -14.43
CA SER A 81 5.98 -2.39 -15.68
C SER A 81 7.50 -2.35 -15.58
N THR A 82 8.08 -1.25 -15.12
CA THR A 82 9.53 -1.12 -14.90
C THR A 82 10.06 -2.18 -13.93
N TYR A 83 9.33 -2.47 -12.85
CA TYR A 83 9.70 -3.54 -11.92
C TYR A 83 9.70 -4.93 -12.58
N ARG A 84 8.72 -5.23 -13.44
CA ARG A 84 8.67 -6.50 -14.17
C ARG A 84 9.83 -6.64 -15.15
N GLU A 85 10.17 -5.59 -15.87
CA GLU A 85 11.32 -5.56 -16.79
C GLU A 85 12.63 -5.86 -16.06
N LEU A 86 12.85 -5.25 -14.89
CA LEU A 86 14.01 -5.52 -14.05
C LEU A 86 14.07 -6.97 -13.57
N LEU A 87 12.93 -7.57 -13.20
CA LEU A 87 12.87 -8.99 -12.82
C LEU A 87 13.20 -9.92 -13.99
N GLU A 88 12.75 -9.58 -15.20
CA GLU A 88 13.08 -10.34 -16.40
C GLU A 88 14.55 -10.22 -16.77
N GLU A 89 15.12 -9.01 -16.67
CA GLU A 89 16.56 -8.78 -16.84
C GLU A 89 17.37 -9.59 -15.83
N LYS A 90 16.97 -9.60 -14.55
CA LYS A 90 17.61 -10.42 -13.51
C LYS A 90 17.62 -11.89 -13.91
N ARG A 91 16.49 -12.44 -14.36
CA ARG A 91 16.40 -13.83 -14.81
C ARG A 91 17.32 -14.09 -16.00
N ARG A 92 17.35 -13.18 -16.99
CA ARG A 92 18.20 -13.29 -18.17
C ARG A 92 19.69 -13.30 -17.82
N VAL A 93 20.15 -12.36 -16.99
CA VAL A 93 21.57 -12.26 -16.62
C VAL A 93 22.02 -13.46 -15.79
N LEU A 94 21.22 -13.91 -14.82
CA LEU A 94 21.56 -15.08 -14.02
C LEU A 94 21.57 -16.38 -14.83
N ALA A 95 20.65 -16.52 -15.79
CA ALA A 95 20.68 -17.64 -16.73
C ALA A 95 21.95 -17.61 -17.59
N ALA A 96 22.36 -16.44 -18.07
CA ALA A 96 23.59 -16.29 -18.86
C ALA A 96 24.85 -16.66 -18.07
N ILE A 97 24.93 -16.30 -16.77
CA ILE A 97 26.03 -16.73 -15.90
C ILE A 97 26.04 -18.25 -15.76
N LYS A 98 24.87 -18.85 -15.56
CA LYS A 98 24.77 -20.31 -15.38
C LYS A 98 25.16 -21.08 -16.65
N GLU A 99 24.74 -20.60 -17.81
CA GLU A 99 25.14 -21.17 -19.10
C GLU A 99 26.65 -21.02 -19.33
N LEU A 100 27.22 -19.86 -19.00
CA LEU A 100 28.66 -19.61 -19.09
C LEU A 100 29.47 -20.55 -18.19
N ASP A 101 29.02 -20.77 -16.95
CA ASP A 101 29.64 -21.71 -16.01
C ASP A 101 29.52 -23.16 -16.53
N PHE A 102 28.41 -23.51 -17.18
CA PHE A 102 28.23 -24.82 -17.81
C PHE A 102 29.18 -25.02 -19.00
N ASP A 103 29.30 -24.04 -19.90
CA ASP A 103 30.20 -24.11 -21.06
C ASP A 103 31.67 -24.24 -20.64
N HIS A 104 32.06 -23.57 -19.55
CA HIS A 104 33.39 -23.72 -18.95
C HIS A 104 33.59 -25.13 -18.36
N ALA A 105 32.63 -25.65 -17.60
CA ALA A 105 32.70 -27.01 -17.04
C ALA A 105 32.77 -28.10 -18.13
N MET A 106 32.19 -27.83 -19.31
CA MET A 106 32.27 -28.69 -20.49
C MET A 106 33.57 -28.54 -21.29
N GLY A 107 34.48 -27.67 -20.86
CA GLY A 107 35.76 -27.41 -21.53
C GLY A 107 35.66 -26.63 -22.83
N LYS A 108 34.51 -26.00 -23.13
CA LYS A 108 34.32 -25.19 -24.34
C LYS A 108 35.00 -23.82 -24.25
N LEU A 109 35.33 -23.39 -23.02
CA LEU A 109 35.91 -22.09 -22.72
C LEU A 109 37.17 -22.24 -21.87
N SER A 110 38.16 -21.38 -22.12
CA SER A 110 39.34 -21.28 -21.26
C SER A 110 38.99 -20.61 -19.92
N ASP A 111 39.76 -20.91 -18.88
CA ASP A 111 39.62 -20.25 -17.58
C ASP A 111 39.74 -18.72 -17.66
N ALA A 112 40.62 -18.23 -18.53
CA ALA A 112 40.84 -16.79 -18.71
C ALA A 112 39.61 -16.12 -19.34
N ASP A 113 39.04 -16.74 -20.38
CA ASP A 113 37.85 -16.22 -21.06
C ASP A 113 36.64 -16.26 -20.13
N HIS A 114 36.42 -17.40 -19.45
CA HIS A 114 35.35 -17.56 -18.47
C HIS A 114 35.37 -16.46 -17.42
N ARG A 115 36.52 -16.25 -16.74
CA ARG A 115 36.66 -15.18 -15.74
C ARG A 115 36.34 -13.80 -16.30
N SER A 116 36.85 -13.49 -17.49
CA SER A 116 36.66 -12.17 -18.11
C SER A 116 35.18 -11.90 -18.44
N ILE A 117 34.46 -12.89 -18.98
CA ILE A 117 33.06 -12.77 -19.37
C ILE A 117 32.17 -12.77 -18.12
N ARG A 118 32.45 -13.65 -17.15
CA ARG A 118 31.72 -13.77 -15.90
C ARG A 118 31.74 -12.45 -15.12
N ALA A 119 32.90 -11.80 -15.02
CA ALA A 119 33.01 -10.49 -14.37
C ALA A 119 32.16 -9.39 -15.02
N ARG A 120 31.87 -9.47 -16.33
CA ARG A 120 30.94 -8.53 -16.99
C ARG A 120 29.49 -8.82 -16.60
N TYR A 121 29.08 -10.08 -16.62
CA TYR A 121 27.72 -10.46 -16.23
C TYR A 121 27.45 -10.22 -14.74
N GLU A 122 28.44 -10.44 -13.87
CA GLU A 122 28.30 -10.14 -12.43
C GLU A 122 28.11 -8.65 -12.16
N ARG A 123 28.84 -7.78 -12.85
CA ARG A 123 28.61 -6.32 -12.76
C ARG A 123 27.20 -5.96 -13.19
N ARG A 124 26.73 -6.52 -14.31
CA ARG A 124 25.36 -6.30 -14.80
C ARG A 124 24.31 -6.83 -13.81
N ALA A 125 24.53 -8.01 -13.24
CA ALA A 125 23.63 -8.58 -12.23
C ALA A 125 23.55 -7.68 -11.00
N ALA A 126 24.68 -7.15 -10.52
CA ALA A 126 24.73 -6.23 -9.40
C ALA A 126 23.98 -4.92 -9.68
N GLU A 127 24.07 -4.36 -10.89
CA GLU A 127 23.29 -3.18 -11.30
C GLU A 127 21.78 -3.45 -11.23
N VAL A 128 21.33 -4.58 -11.81
CA VAL A 128 19.91 -4.94 -11.84
C VAL A 128 19.36 -5.20 -10.44
N LEU A 129 20.14 -5.86 -9.58
CA LEU A 129 19.75 -6.11 -8.19
C LEU A 129 19.63 -4.80 -7.40
N ARG A 130 20.59 -3.88 -7.55
CA ARG A 130 20.49 -2.55 -6.91
C ARG A 130 19.26 -1.78 -7.38
N ALA A 131 18.94 -1.84 -8.67
CA ALA A 131 17.75 -1.18 -9.21
C ALA A 131 16.43 -1.81 -8.69
N LEU A 132 16.43 -3.10 -8.33
CA LEU A 132 15.28 -3.77 -7.72
C LEU A 132 15.12 -3.43 -6.22
N ASP A 133 16.22 -3.16 -5.52
CA ASP A 133 16.22 -2.79 -4.10
C ASP A 133 15.75 -1.35 -3.84
N GLU A 134 15.56 -0.54 -4.89
CA GLU A 134 15.10 0.84 -4.77
C GLU A 134 13.72 0.93 -4.09
N PRO A 135 13.45 1.91 -3.19
CA PRO A 135 12.21 1.96 -2.42
C PRO A 135 10.94 2.10 -3.27
N ALA A 136 11.08 2.54 -4.51
CA ALA A 136 9.98 2.66 -5.48
C ALA A 136 9.56 1.30 -6.08
N SER A 137 10.44 0.30 -6.10
CA SER A 137 10.18 -1.06 -6.58
C SER A 137 9.73 -2.03 -5.48
N LEU A 138 9.90 -1.66 -4.20
CA LEU A 138 9.51 -2.49 -3.08
C LEU A 138 7.99 -2.69 -3.01
N HIS A 139 7.57 -3.93 -2.74
CA HIS A 139 6.17 -4.23 -2.42
C HIS A 139 5.75 -3.42 -1.18
N PRO A 140 4.49 -2.95 -1.07
CA PRO A 140 4.02 -2.17 0.08
C PRO A 140 4.41 -2.72 1.47
N TRP A 141 4.44 -4.05 1.65
CA TRP A 141 4.88 -4.68 2.90
C TRP A 141 6.39 -4.55 3.14
N ALA A 142 7.22 -4.62 2.09
CA ALA A 142 8.67 -4.48 2.20
C ALA A 142 9.06 -3.02 2.44
N ARG A 143 8.32 -2.08 1.85
CA ARG A 143 8.47 -0.65 2.12
C ARG A 143 8.07 -0.33 3.56
N ALA A 144 6.93 -0.83 4.02
CA ALA A 144 6.49 -0.68 5.41
C ALA A 144 7.50 -1.28 6.40
N LEU A 145 8.09 -2.44 6.09
CA LEU A 145 9.14 -3.05 6.89
C LEU A 145 10.42 -2.18 6.93
N ALA A 146 10.83 -1.60 5.81
CA ALA A 146 11.98 -0.70 5.75
C ALA A 146 11.77 0.61 6.53
N GLU A 147 10.56 1.16 6.49
CA GLU A 147 10.21 2.41 7.19
C GLU A 147 9.94 2.21 8.68
N THR A 148 9.28 1.11 9.05
CA THR A 148 8.78 0.90 10.43
C THR A 148 9.51 -0.21 11.19
N GLY A 149 10.32 -1.02 10.51
CA GLY A 149 10.94 -2.21 11.10
C GLY A 149 9.95 -3.33 11.43
N ARG A 150 8.68 -3.22 11.00
CA ARG A 150 7.60 -4.15 11.36
C ARG A 150 6.92 -4.73 10.12
N ILE A 151 6.59 -6.03 10.13
CA ILE A 151 5.80 -6.64 9.05
C ILE A 151 4.31 -6.27 9.28
N PRO A 152 3.62 -5.67 8.30
CA PRO A 152 2.19 -5.39 8.42
C PRO A 152 1.39 -6.68 8.62
N GLY A 153 0.76 -6.82 9.80
CA GLY A 153 -0.01 -8.02 10.18
C GLY A 153 0.64 -8.86 11.27
N GLU A 154 1.86 -8.54 11.72
CA GLU A 154 2.36 -9.08 12.99
C GLU A 154 1.56 -8.46 14.15
N PRO A 155 0.96 -9.30 15.03
CA PRO A 155 0.31 -8.80 16.23
C PRO A 155 1.33 -8.04 17.07
N GLU A 156 0.94 -6.87 17.55
CA GLU A 156 1.81 -5.98 18.31
C GLU A 156 2.38 -6.70 19.53
N GLY A 157 3.70 -6.73 19.63
CA GLY A 157 4.41 -6.86 20.91
C GLY A 157 4.00 -8.07 21.73
N GLY A 158 4.51 -9.24 21.35
CA GLY A 158 4.83 -10.26 22.35
C GLY A 158 5.93 -9.73 23.26
N THR A 159 5.60 -8.87 24.23
CA THR A 159 6.26 -8.95 25.53
C THR A 159 6.31 -10.42 25.87
N ALA A 160 7.48 -10.91 26.27
CA ALA A 160 7.68 -12.22 26.84
C ALA A 160 6.73 -12.43 28.03
N ALA A 161 5.45 -12.69 27.73
CA ALA A 161 4.56 -13.40 28.58
C ALA A 161 5.17 -14.79 28.62
N THR A 162 5.68 -15.14 29.79
CA THR A 162 5.81 -16.52 30.22
C THR A 162 4.48 -17.22 29.90
N GLU A 163 4.39 -17.83 28.72
CA GLU A 163 3.37 -18.83 28.47
C GLU A 163 3.60 -19.94 29.48
N PRO A 164 2.53 -20.52 30.06
CA PRO A 164 2.65 -21.73 30.84
C PRO A 164 3.35 -22.75 29.94
N SER A 165 4.49 -23.28 30.40
CA SER A 165 5.29 -24.24 29.65
C SER A 165 4.39 -25.40 29.21
N THR A 166 3.96 -25.37 27.95
CA THR A 166 3.19 -26.44 27.34
C THR A 166 4.01 -27.73 27.50
N PRO A 167 3.42 -28.82 28.01
CA PRO A 167 4.16 -30.04 28.22
C PRO A 167 4.79 -30.50 26.90
N LEU A 168 6.11 -30.65 26.90
CA LEU A 168 6.86 -31.18 25.77
C LEU A 168 6.81 -32.71 25.82
N ARG A 169 6.62 -33.34 24.66
CA ARG A 169 6.77 -34.79 24.50
C ARG A 169 8.01 -35.13 23.66
N ALA A 170 8.69 -36.19 24.04
CA ALA A 170 9.87 -36.66 23.34
C ALA A 170 9.47 -37.50 22.13
N CYS A 171 10.17 -37.32 21.02
CA CYS A 171 10.05 -38.19 19.86
C CYS A 171 10.66 -39.58 20.15
N PRO A 172 9.97 -40.70 19.89
CA PRO A 172 10.50 -42.03 20.16
C PRO A 172 11.67 -42.43 19.22
N SER A 173 11.82 -41.75 18.08
CA SER A 173 12.85 -42.06 17.08
C SER A 173 14.15 -41.26 17.29
N CYS A 174 14.06 -39.97 17.64
CA CYS A 174 15.23 -39.09 17.76
C CYS A 174 15.36 -38.37 19.10
N ASN A 175 14.43 -38.60 20.04
CA ASN A 175 14.38 -37.96 21.35
C ASN A 175 14.23 -36.42 21.33
N GLY A 176 13.94 -35.82 20.17
CA GLY A 176 13.66 -34.39 20.04
C GLY A 176 12.41 -33.98 20.81
N ALA A 177 12.45 -32.81 21.45
CA ALA A 177 11.32 -32.27 22.21
C ALA A 177 10.31 -31.60 21.27
N ASN A 178 9.05 -32.00 21.35
CA ASN A 178 7.97 -31.50 20.52
C ASN A 178 6.80 -31.04 21.39
N ASP A 179 5.98 -30.15 20.85
CA ASP A 179 4.75 -29.73 21.50
C ASP A 179 3.79 -30.92 21.66
N ALA A 180 2.98 -30.91 22.71
CA ALA A 180 2.07 -32.02 23.04
C ALA A 180 1.10 -32.36 21.90
N ASP A 181 0.67 -31.34 21.14
CA ASP A 181 -0.29 -31.44 20.05
C ASP A 181 0.38 -31.65 18.67
N ALA A 182 1.71 -31.76 18.61
CA ALA A 182 2.41 -32.04 17.37
C ALA A 182 1.81 -33.31 16.72
N ARG A 183 1.92 -33.49 15.40
CA ARG A 183 1.58 -34.78 14.75
C ARG A 183 2.81 -35.47 14.18
N PHE A 184 3.88 -34.72 14.01
CA PHE A 184 5.15 -35.12 13.46
C PHE A 184 6.28 -34.46 14.26
N CYS A 185 7.44 -35.10 14.31
CA CYS A 185 8.61 -34.57 14.98
C CYS A 185 9.24 -33.44 14.15
N LYS A 186 9.48 -32.27 14.76
CA LYS A 186 10.13 -31.12 14.10
C LYS A 186 11.62 -31.33 13.78
N HIS A 187 12.25 -32.34 14.37
CA HIS A 187 13.67 -32.65 14.18
C HIS A 187 13.93 -33.73 13.14
N CYS A 188 13.14 -34.82 13.13
CA CYS A 188 13.36 -35.96 12.25
C CYS A 188 12.19 -36.31 11.33
N GLY A 189 11.05 -35.62 11.45
CA GLY A 189 9.86 -35.85 10.61
C GLY A 189 9.03 -37.09 10.97
N GLU A 190 9.47 -37.91 11.93
CA GLU A 190 8.75 -39.11 12.36
C GLU A 190 7.34 -38.79 12.87
N LYS A 191 6.35 -39.62 12.53
CA LYS A 191 4.98 -39.42 13.01
C LYS A 191 4.92 -39.74 14.50
N LEU A 192 4.47 -38.77 15.29
CA LEU A 192 4.34 -38.95 16.72
C LEU A 192 2.96 -39.58 16.99
N ALA A 193 2.94 -40.77 17.59
CA ALA A 193 1.70 -41.43 17.95
C ALA A 193 0.87 -40.49 18.85
N THR A 194 -0.43 -40.39 18.54
CA THR A 194 -1.43 -39.66 19.33
C THR A 194 -1.58 -40.26 20.70
#